data_AF-A0A2Z3KED2-F1
#
_entry.id   AF-A0A2Z3KED2-F1
#
_cell.length_a   1.000
_cell.length_b   1.000
_cell.length_c   1.000
_cell.angle_alpha   90.00
_cell.angle_beta   90.00
_cell.angle_gamma   90.00
#
_symmetry.space_group_name_H-M   'P 1'
#
loop_
_entity.id
_entity.type
_entity.pdbx_description
1 polymer ?
#
loop_
_entity_poly.entity_id
_entity_poly.type
_entity_poly.pdbx_seq_one_letter_code
_entity_poly.pdbx_strand_id
1 'polypeptide(L)' 'MSDPCYKDITCPYCGYISNEPTAWIDDSRCPRCEKWMIHKEHNLLEDELKSLEKEYEIRRKNIYKKYETKPVFKMERFK' A
#
# COMPACT_ATOMS: atom_id res chain seq x y z
N MET A 1 -25.63 -15.77 -24.60
CA MET A 1 -24.66 -16.07 -23.54
C MET A 1 -23.79 -14.84 -23.39
N SER A 2 -23.70 -14.26 -22.21
CA SER A 2 -22.82 -13.12 -21.94
C SER A 2 -21.37 -13.62 -21.89
N ASP A 3 -20.43 -12.88 -22.47
CA ASP A 3 -19.02 -13.23 -22.36
C ASP A 3 -18.58 -13.24 -20.88
N PRO A 4 -17.76 -14.20 -20.44
CA PRO A 4 -17.26 -14.22 -19.08
C PRO A 4 -16.43 -12.96 -18.81
N CYS A 5 -16.68 -12.31 -17.68
CA CYS A 5 -15.89 -11.17 -17.23
C CYS A 5 -14.51 -11.67 -16.78
N TYR A 6 -13.44 -11.07 -17.31
CA TYR A 6 -12.05 -11.44 -17.04
C TYR A 6 -11.39 -10.41 -16.13
N LYS A 7 -10.47 -10.84 -15.26
CA LYS A 7 -9.60 -9.91 -14.51
C LYS A 7 -8.16 -10.38 -14.48
N ASP A 8 -7.26 -9.40 -14.40
CA ASP A 8 -5.83 -9.63 -14.24
C ASP A 8 -5.50 -10.09 -12.81
N ILE A 9 -4.74 -11.18 -12.74
CA ILE A 9 -4.19 -11.73 -11.50
C ILE A 9 -2.67 -11.80 -11.62
N THR A 10 -1.99 -11.58 -10.50
CA THR A 10 -0.53 -11.55 -10.43
C THR A 10 -0.05 -12.47 -9.32
N CYS A 11 1.02 -13.21 -9.56
CA CYS A 11 1.68 -13.98 -8.53
C CYS A 11 2.56 -13.06 -7.67
N PRO A 12 2.34 -13.00 -6.34
CA PRO A 12 3.11 -12.09 -5.47
C PRO A 12 4.58 -12.50 -5.30
N TYR A 13 4.95 -13.73 -5.66
CA TYR A 13 6.31 -14.25 -5.46
C TYR A 13 7.19 -14.16 -6.69
N CYS A 14 6.65 -14.41 -7.89
CA CYS A 14 7.44 -14.42 -9.13
C CYS A 14 7.00 -13.35 -10.14
N GLY A 15 5.96 -12.57 -9.82
CA GLY A 15 5.44 -11.52 -10.69
C GLY A 15 4.77 -12.02 -11.97
N TYR A 16 4.49 -13.34 -12.08
CA TYR A 16 3.76 -13.87 -13.23
C TYR A 16 2.34 -13.32 -13.27
N ILE A 17 1.91 -12.85 -14.45
CA ILE A 17 0.58 -12.28 -14.66
C ILE A 17 -0.22 -13.27 -15.51
N SER A 18 -1.47 -13.50 -15.12
CA SER A 18 -2.45 -14.28 -15.87
C SER A 18 -3.74 -13.47 -15.97
N ASN A 19 -4.53 -13.73 -16.99
CA ASN A 19 -5.85 -13.15 -17.14
C ASN A 19 -6.87 -14.29 -17.10
N GLU A 20 -7.70 -14.31 -16.06
CA GLU A 20 -8.61 -15.42 -15.80
C GLU A 20 -10.06 -14.97 -15.66
N PRO A 21 -11.03 -15.85 -16.01
CA PRO A 21 -12.43 -15.55 -15.82
C PRO A 21 -12.72 -15.35 -14.34
N THR A 22 -13.51 -14.33 -13.99
CA THR A 22 -13.81 -13.93 -12.61
C THR A 22 -14.30 -15.08 -11.73
N ALA A 23 -14.98 -16.06 -12.33
CA ALA A 23 -15.50 -17.24 -11.62
C ALA A 23 -14.42 -18.17 -11.05
N TRP A 24 -13.17 -18.11 -11.54
CA TRP A 24 -12.09 -19.05 -11.20
C TRP A 24 -10.88 -18.40 -10.52
N ILE A 25 -10.93 -17.08 -10.30
CA ILE A 25 -9.74 -16.32 -9.85
C ILE A 25 -9.25 -16.77 -8.47
N ASP A 26 -10.17 -17.04 -7.55
CA ASP A 26 -9.80 -17.45 -6.19
C ASP A 26 -9.13 -18.85 -6.17
N ASP A 27 -9.27 -19.63 -7.25
CA ASP A 27 -8.70 -20.96 -7.41
C ASP A 27 -7.39 -20.97 -8.24
N SER A 28 -6.97 -19.82 -8.78
CA SER A 28 -5.83 -19.72 -9.69
C SER A 28 -4.49 -19.86 -8.98
N ARG A 29 -3.72 -20.88 -9.36
CA ARG A 29 -2.33 -21.07 -8.92
C ARG A 29 -1.35 -20.64 -9.99
N CYS A 30 -0.24 -20.04 -9.55
CA CYS A 30 0.82 -19.64 -10.45
C CYS A 30 1.46 -20.88 -11.12
N PRO A 31 1.57 -20.92 -12.46
CA PRO A 31 2.17 -22.05 -13.16
C PRO A 31 3.69 -22.18 -12.95
N ARG A 32 4.34 -21.17 -12.34
CA ARG A 32 5.79 -21.15 -12.11
C ARG A 32 6.19 -21.60 -10.71
N CYS A 33 5.40 -21.24 -9.71
CA CYS A 33 5.75 -21.48 -8.30
C CYS A 33 4.62 -22.13 -7.49
N GLU A 34 3.49 -22.45 -8.15
CA GLU A 34 2.30 -23.10 -7.58
C GLU A 34 1.66 -22.39 -6.38
N LYS A 35 2.10 -21.15 -6.10
CA LYS A 35 1.50 -20.28 -5.10
C LYS A 35 0.21 -19.65 -5.62
N TRP A 36 -0.69 -19.34 -4.69
CA TRP A 36 -1.91 -18.60 -4.97
C TRP A 36 -1.61 -17.26 -5.66
N MET A 37 -2.35 -16.98 -6.73
CA MET A 37 -2.31 -15.69 -7.40
C MET A 37 -3.26 -14.72 -6.69
N ILE A 38 -2.95 -13.43 -6.76
CA ILE A 38 -3.76 -12.36 -6.17
C ILE A 38 -4.27 -11.45 -7.27
N HIS A 39 -5.42 -10.82 -7.07
CA HIS A 39 -5.90 -9.79 -7.99
C HIS A 39 -4.89 -8.64 -8.09
N LYS A 40 -4.56 -8.25 -9.32
CA LYS A 40 -3.65 -7.11 -9.56
C LYS A 40 -4.23 -5.79 -9.04
N GLU A 41 -5.55 -5.66 -9.01
CA GLU A 41 -6.28 -4.46 -8.60
C GLU A 41 -6.46 -4.34 -7.08
N HIS A 42 -6.21 -5.38 -6.30
CA HIS A 42 -6.50 -5.41 -4.86
C HIS A 42 -5.23 -5.48 -4.01
N ASN A 43 -4.46 -4.40 -4.02
CA ASN A 43 -3.64 -4.04 -2.85
C ASN A 43 -4.29 -2.88 -2.08
N LEU A 44 -5.63 -2.91 -1.92
CA LEU A 44 -6.38 -1.94 -1.10
C LEU A 44 -5.71 -1.75 0.27
N LEU A 45 -5.22 -2.85 0.87
CA LEU A 45 -4.47 -2.80 2.12
C LEU A 45 -3.17 -2.00 2.01
N GLU A 46 -2.36 -2.19 0.96
CA GLU A 46 -1.11 -1.43 0.80
C GLU A 46 -1.39 0.05 0.49
N ASP A 47 -2.44 0.34 -0.27
CA ASP A 47 -2.82 1.70 -0.61
C ASP A 47 -3.39 2.44 0.60
N GLU A 48 -4.20 1.78 1.44
CA GLU A 48 -4.66 2.28 2.73
C GLU A 48 -3.48 2.50 3.69
N LEU A 49 -2.52 1.56 3.75
CA LEU A 49 -1.30 1.72 4.55
C LEU A 49 -0.45 2.91 4.10
N LYS A 50 -0.23 3.07 2.78
CA LYS A 50 0.50 4.23 2.22
C LYS A 50 -0.22 5.54 2.50
N SER A 51 -1.56 5.55 2.47
CA SER A 51 -2.34 6.74 2.81
C SER A 51 -2.12 7.14 4.27
N LEU A 52 -2.22 6.17 5.19
CA LEU A 52 -1.99 6.39 6.62
C LEU A 52 -0.56 6.85 6.93
N GLU A 53 0.45 6.29 6.28
CA GLU A 53 1.84 6.72 6.43
C GLU A 53 2.04 8.20 6.05
N LYS A 54 1.45 8.64 4.93
CA LYS A 54 1.50 10.04 4.49
C LYS A 54 0.83 10.98 5.49
N GLU A 55 -0.33 10.61 6.01
CA GLU A 55 -1.03 11.41 7.02
C GLU A 55 -0.19 11.55 8.30
N TYR A 56 0.43 10.46 8.75
CA TYR A 56 1.29 10.47 9.94
C TYR A 56 2.52 11.37 9.74
N GLU A 57 3.16 11.30 8.57
CA GLU A 57 4.31 12.14 8.26
C GLU A 57 3.96 13.63 8.26
N ILE A 58 2.83 14.00 7.66
CA ILE A 58 2.33 15.39 7.65
C ILE A 58 2.05 15.86 9.09
N ARG A 59 1.36 15.03 9.88
CA ARG A 59 1.02 15.36 11.27
C ARG A 59 2.27 15.57 12.12
N ARG A 60 3.27 14.69 11.97
CA ARG A 60 4.57 14.79 12.66
C ARG A 60 5.31 16.08 12.28
N LYS A 61 5.40 16.42 10.99
CA LYS A 61 6.02 17.68 10.52
C LYS A 61 5.32 18.91 11.10
N ASN A 62 4.00 18.91 11.15
CA ASN A 62 3.22 20.02 11.72
C ASN A 62 3.45 20.18 13.22
N ILE A 63 3.59 19.08 13.96
CA ILE A 63 3.95 19.12 15.38
C ILE A 63 5.33 19.75 15.56
N TYR A 64 6.36 19.28 14.86
CA TYR A 64 7.70 19.88 14.99
C TYR A 64 7.72 21.37 14.65
N LYS A 65 7.06 21.77 13.56
CA LYS A 65 6.96 23.19 13.17
C LYS A 65 6.32 24.06 14.26
N LYS A 66 5.32 23.55 14.97
CA LYS A 66 4.67 24.25 16.09
C LYS A 66 5.63 24.51 17.26
N TYR A 67 6.64 23.65 17.45
CA TYR A 67 7.62 23.78 18.52
C TYR A 67 8.92 24.46 18.08
N GLU A 68 9.29 24.43 16.79
CA GLU A 68 10.40 25.23 16.24
C GLU A 68 10.14 26.74 16.36
N THR A 69 8.89 27.18 16.15
CA THR A 69 8.54 28.61 16.19
C THR A 69 8.26 29.14 17.59
N LYS A 70 8.23 28.27 18.62
CA LYS A 70 8.17 28.74 20.00
C LYS A 70 9.61 28.96 20.49
N PRO A 71 9.97 30.15 20.99
CA PRO A 71 11.28 30.38 21.59
C PRO A 71 11.33 29.69 22.96
N VAL A 72 11.41 28.36 23.00
CA VAL A 72 11.41 27.62 24.29
C VAL A 72 12.80 27.50 24.89
N PHE A 73 13.88 27.83 24.16
CA PHE A 73 15.22 27.79 24.74
C PHE A 73 16.11 28.94 24.28
N LYS A 74 15.70 30.19 24.56
CA LYS A 74 16.72 31.18 24.95
C LYS A 74 17.05 30.89 26.42
N MET A 75 17.83 29.84 26.66
CA MET A 75 18.53 29.71 27.95
C MET A 75 19.47 30.92 28.04
N GLU A 76 19.03 31.93 28.77
CA GLU A 76 19.90 32.99 29.25
C GLU A 76 21.03 32.31 30.03
N ARG A 77 22.20 32.22 29.39
CA ARG A 77 23.45 31.95 30.10
C ARG A 77 23.68 33.17 30.99
N PHE A 78 23.20 33.11 32.23
CA PHE A 78 23.75 33.94 33.30
C PHE A 78 25.24 33.59 33.42
N LYS A 79 26.09 34.55 33.08
CA LYS A 79 27.52 34.56 33.39
C LYS A 79 27.84 35.88 34.06
#